data_AF-A0A843LAB1-F1
#
_entry.id   AF-A0A843LAB1-F1
#
_cell.length_a   1.000
_cell.length_b   1.000
_cell.length_c   1.000
_cell.angle_alpha   90.00
_cell.angle_beta   90.00
_cell.angle_gamma   90.00
#
_symmetry.space_group_name_H-M   'P 1'
#
loop_
_entity.id
_entity.type
_entity.pdbx_description
1 polymer ?
#
loop_
_entity_poly.entity_id
_entity_poly.type
_entity_poly.pdbx_seq_one_letter_code
_entity_poly.pdbx_strand_id
1 'polypeptide(L)'
;MRTRLLMSDQTLFRSIDVFEIDYIPELFNYRESQLKDLAYQIRPALEGGRALSAICRGLPGTGKTTSVLRIFAELEQTTKK
;
A
#
# COMPACT_ATOMS: atom_id res chain seq x y z
N MET A 1 16.12 31.33 -26.98
CA MET A 1 15.71 31.47 -25.56
C MET A 1 14.95 30.21 -25.16
N ARG A 2 15.36 29.48 -24.11
CA ARG A 2 14.55 28.40 -23.53
C ARG A 2 13.46 29.05 -22.67
N THR A 3 12.22 28.96 -23.08
CA THR A 3 11.07 29.44 -22.30
C THR A 3 10.99 28.63 -21.01
N ARG A 4 11.04 29.29 -19.84
CA ARG A 4 10.70 28.61 -18.58
C ARG A 4 9.20 28.34 -18.61
N LEU A 5 8.82 27.07 -18.60
CA LEU A 5 7.42 26.63 -18.64
C LEU A 5 6.68 26.88 -17.30
N LEU A 6 7.41 27.04 -16.19
CA LEU A 6 6.87 27.28 -14.84
C LEU A 6 7.76 28.26 -14.06
N MET A 7 7.17 29.08 -13.20
CA MET A 7 7.85 29.92 -12.19
C MET A 7 8.14 29.12 -10.91
N SER A 8 8.99 29.63 -10.02
CA SER A 8 9.49 28.89 -8.83
C SER A 8 8.40 28.45 -7.85
N ASP A 9 7.26 29.13 -7.85
CA ASP A 9 6.08 28.91 -7.03
C ASP A 9 4.95 28.15 -7.76
N GLN A 10 5.16 27.81 -9.04
CA GLN A 10 4.15 27.13 -9.86
C GLN A 10 4.41 25.63 -9.97
N THR A 11 3.35 24.84 -9.81
CA THR A 11 3.37 23.38 -9.98
C THR A 11 2.26 22.93 -10.91
N LEU A 12 2.52 21.86 -11.68
CA LEU A 12 1.50 21.15 -12.47
C LEU A 12 0.78 20.07 -11.66
N PHE A 13 1.35 19.68 -10.52
CA PHE A 13 0.83 18.60 -9.71
C PHE A 13 -0.24 19.12 -8.74
N ARG A 14 -1.39 18.46 -8.74
CA ARG A 14 -2.44 18.72 -7.74
C ARG A 14 -2.03 18.22 -6.35
N SER A 15 -1.34 17.09 -6.29
CA SER A 15 -0.75 16.53 -5.08
C SER A 15 0.54 15.85 -5.48
N ILE A 16 1.67 16.32 -4.96
CA ILE A 16 2.99 15.74 -5.26
C ILE A 16 3.28 14.53 -4.36
N ASP A 17 2.65 14.47 -3.19
CA ASP A 17 2.85 13.42 -2.18
C ASP A 17 2.44 12.03 -2.70
N VAL A 18 1.59 11.95 -3.73
CA VAL A 18 1.23 10.67 -4.36
C VAL A 18 2.41 9.96 -5.03
N PHE A 19 3.52 10.66 -5.25
CA PHE A 19 4.76 10.11 -5.81
C PHE A 19 5.77 9.70 -4.73
N GLU A 20 5.49 9.96 -3.46
CA GLU A 20 6.35 9.53 -2.36
C GLU A 20 6.31 8.02 -2.18
N ILE A 21 7.44 7.46 -1.73
CA ILE A 21 7.63 6.00 -1.65
C ILE A 21 6.72 5.31 -0.63
N ASP A 22 6.25 6.07 0.36
CA ASP A 22 5.36 5.62 1.42
C ASP A 22 3.88 5.90 1.13
N TYR A 23 3.57 6.53 -0.01
CA TYR A 23 2.19 6.71 -0.44
C TYR A 23 1.55 5.35 -0.79
N ILE A 24 0.46 5.04 -0.09
CA ILE A 24 -0.35 3.84 -0.35
C ILE A 24 -1.57 4.28 -1.19
N PRO A 25 -1.70 3.83 -2.44
CA PRO A 25 -2.81 4.23 -3.28
C PRO A 25 -4.14 3.64 -2.78
N GLU A 26 -5.22 4.39 -2.95
CA GLU A 26 -6.58 3.92 -2.65
C GLU A 26 -6.97 2.73 -3.54
N LEU A 27 -6.61 2.81 -4.82
CA LEU A 27 -6.80 1.73 -5.80
C LEU A 27 -5.50 0.92 -5.92
N PHE A 28 -5.56 -0.35 -5.53
CA PHE A 28 -4.43 -1.27 -5.59
C PHE A 28 -4.82 -2.56 -6.32
N ASN A 29 -4.88 -2.44 -7.64
CA ASN A 29 -5.42 -3.46 -8.55
C ASN A 29 -4.45 -4.63 -8.78
N TYR A 30 -4.99 -5.77 -9.22
CA TYR A 30 -4.24 -6.96 -9.68
C TYR A 30 -3.46 -7.68 -8.57
N ARG A 31 -3.81 -7.40 -7.32
CA ARG A 31 -3.20 -7.96 -6.10
C ARG A 31 -4.21 -8.64 -5.20
N GLU A 32 -5.44 -8.82 -5.68
CA GLU A 32 -6.58 -9.32 -4.91
C GLU A 32 -6.32 -10.74 -4.40
N SER A 33 -5.68 -11.61 -5.19
CA SER A 33 -5.33 -12.97 -4.74
C SER A 33 -4.30 -12.94 -3.62
N GLN A 34 -3.21 -12.17 -3.77
CA GLN A 34 -2.19 -12.08 -2.71
C GLN A 34 -2.72 -11.41 -1.44
N LEU A 35 -3.60 -10.41 -1.56
CA LEU A 35 -4.26 -9.78 -0.42
C LEU A 35 -5.17 -10.78 0.31
N LYS A 36 -5.94 -11.60 -0.42
CA LYS A 36 -6.76 -12.67 0.17
C LYS A 36 -5.91 -13.71 0.89
N ASP A 37 -4.79 -14.10 0.32
CA ASP A 37 -3.86 -15.05 0.96
C ASP A 37 -3.31 -14.48 2.28
N LEU A 38 -2.87 -13.22 2.28
CA LEU A 38 -2.41 -12.53 3.50
C LEU A 38 -3.51 -12.41 4.54
N ALA A 39 -4.73 -12.03 4.14
CA ALA A 39 -5.88 -11.95 5.04
C ALA A 39 -6.20 -13.32 5.68
N TYR A 40 -6.11 -14.40 4.91
CA TYR A 40 -6.29 -15.76 5.41
C TYR A 40 -5.25 -16.13 6.48
N GLN A 41 -3.98 -15.72 6.30
CA GLN A 41 -2.94 -15.97 7.30
C GLN A 41 -3.19 -15.24 8.62
N ILE A 42 -3.81 -14.05 8.57
CA ILE A 42 -4.04 -13.21 9.75
C ILE A 42 -5.33 -13.56 10.48
N ARG A 43 -6.34 -14.10 9.78
CA ARG A 43 -7.67 -14.42 10.34
C ARG A 43 -7.63 -15.09 11.72
N PRO A 44 -6.78 -16.11 12.00
CA PRO A 44 -6.72 -16.72 13.32
C PRO A 44 -6.39 -15.74 14.46
N ALA A 45 -5.61 -14.70 14.20
CA ALA A 45 -5.30 -13.67 15.20
C ALA A 45 -6.49 -12.77 15.53
N LEU A 46 -7.40 -12.55 14.58
CA LEU A 46 -8.66 -11.83 14.85
C LEU A 46 -9.61 -12.64 15.74
N GLU A 47 -9.48 -13.97 15.73
CA GLU A 47 -10.27 -14.91 16.54
C GLU A 47 -9.62 -15.21 17.91
N GLY A 48 -8.56 -14.49 18.28
CA GLY A 48 -7.82 -14.70 19.54
C GLY A 48 -6.75 -15.81 19.49
N GLY A 49 -6.54 -16.42 18.32
CA GLY A 49 -5.44 -17.34 18.04
C GLY A 49 -4.14 -16.64 17.61
N ARG A 50 -3.22 -17.40 17.01
CA ARG A 50 -1.94 -16.87 16.50
C ARG A 50 -1.98 -16.76 14.97
N ALA A 51 -1.59 -15.61 14.44
CA ALA A 51 -1.42 -15.43 12.99
C ALA A 51 -0.33 -16.37 12.43
N LEU A 52 -0.53 -16.79 11.19
CA LEU A 52 0.42 -17.62 10.46
C LEU A 52 1.52 -16.75 9.84
N SER A 53 2.71 -17.35 9.66
CA SER A 53 3.85 -16.66 9.04
C SER A 53 3.73 -16.66 7.51
N ALA A 54 4.07 -15.53 6.88
CA ALA A 54 4.08 -15.38 5.42
C ALA A 54 5.45 -14.86 4.93
N ILE A 55 5.90 -15.36 3.77
CA ILE A 55 7.12 -14.88 3.09
C ILE A 55 6.72 -14.33 1.71
N CYS A 56 6.81 -13.01 1.53
CA CYS A 56 6.47 -12.35 0.27
C CYS A 56 7.69 -12.25 -0.65
N ARG A 57 7.71 -13.00 -1.77
CA ARG A 57 8.82 -13.00 -2.75
C ARG A 57 8.38 -12.48 -4.12
N GLY A 58 9.32 -11.86 -4.85
CA GLY A 58 9.10 -11.32 -6.19
C GLY A 58 10.07 -10.18 -6.51
N LEU A 59 10.16 -9.80 -7.79
CA LEU A 59 11.03 -8.72 -8.30
C LEU A 59 10.78 -7.38 -7.57
N PRO A 60 11.75 -6.45 -7.51
CA PRO A 60 11.52 -5.10 -7.00
C PRO A 60 10.41 -4.39 -7.78
N GLY A 61 9.74 -3.42 -7.16
CA GLY A 61 8.64 -2.67 -7.80
C GLY A 61 7.34 -3.47 -8.04
N THR A 62 7.26 -4.72 -7.60
CA THR A 62 6.04 -5.54 -7.76
C THR A 62 4.95 -5.26 -6.71
N GLY A 63 5.10 -4.27 -5.83
CA GLY A 63 4.06 -3.92 -4.86
C GLY A 63 3.94 -4.83 -3.64
N LYS A 64 4.95 -5.67 -3.35
CA LYS A 64 4.96 -6.54 -2.15
C LYS A 64 4.80 -5.73 -0.86
N THR A 65 5.58 -4.65 -0.71
CA THR A 65 5.52 -3.76 0.45
C THR A 65 4.14 -3.12 0.56
N THR A 66 3.61 -2.60 -0.55
CA THR A 66 2.27 -2.02 -0.62
C THR A 66 1.17 -3.02 -0.24
N SER A 67 1.27 -4.29 -0.67
CA SER A 67 0.32 -5.35 -0.27
C SER A 67 0.30 -5.57 1.24
N VAL A 68 1.48 -5.63 1.87
CA VAL A 68 1.59 -5.81 3.31
C VAL A 68 1.01 -4.60 4.05
N LEU A 69 1.40 -3.38 3.66
CA LEU A 69 0.89 -2.15 4.28
C LEU A 69 -0.63 -2.02 4.12
N ARG A 70 -1.18 -2.39 2.96
CA ARG A 70 -2.63 -2.36 2.71
C ARG A 70 -3.39 -3.27 3.67
N ILE A 71 -2.89 -4.48 3.91
CA ILE A 71 -3.51 -5.42 4.86
C ILE A 71 -3.44 -4.86 6.29
N PHE A 72 -2.31 -4.29 6.71
CA PHE A 72 -2.21 -3.69 8.05
C PHE A 72 -3.15 -2.49 8.21
N ALA A 73 -3.28 -1.64 7.20
CA ALA A 73 -4.24 -0.53 7.22
C ALA A 73 -5.69 -1.03 7.38
N GLU A 74 -6.07 -2.10 6.67
CA GLU A 74 -7.39 -2.74 6.80
C GLU A 74 -7.61 -3.32 8.20
N LEU A 75 -6.59 -3.99 8.77
CA LEU A 75 -6.65 -4.55 10.12
C LEU A 75 -6.82 -3.45 11.17
N GLU A 76 -6.10 -2.34 11.05
CA GLU A 76 -6.25 -1.20 11.96
C GLU A 76 -7.66 -0.64 11.90
N GLN A 77 -8.24 -0.50 10.70
CA GLN A 77 -9.62 -0.03 10.55
C GLN A 77 -10.63 -1.02 11.15
N THR A 78 -10.41 -2.32 11.00
CA THR A 78 -11.31 -3.37 11.48
C THR A 78 -11.23 -3.58 13.00
N THR A 79 -10.08 -3.29 13.61
CA THR A 79 -9.83 -3.53 15.04
C THR A 79 -9.91 -2.27 15.92
N LYS A 80 -9.99 -1.08 15.31
CA LYS A 80 -10.27 0.17 16.05
C LYS A 80 -11.67 0.07 16.68
N LYS A 81 -11.70 0.13 18.02
CA LYS A 81 -12.92 0.27 18.83
C LYS A 81 -13.46 1.70 18.77
#